data_AF-A0A4Y7PME5-F1
#
_entry.id   AF-A0A4Y7PME5-F1
#
_cell.length_a   1.000
_cell.length_b   1.000
_cell.length_c   1.000
_cell.angle_alpha   90.00
_cell.angle_beta   90.00
_cell.angle_gamma   90.00
#
_symmetry.space_group_name_H-M   'P 1'
#
loop_
_entity.id
_entity.type
_entity.pdbx_description
1 polymer ?
#
loop_
_entity_poly.entity_id
_entity_poly.type
_entity_poly.pdbx_seq_one_letter_code
_entity_poly.pdbx_strand_id
1 'polypeptide(L)' 'LDVDAQFLTKMIYNPDLPNAPMTRLVLYISLFNFNIDRVPAASHLAADGLSRR' A
#
# COMPACT_ATOMS: atom_id res chain seq x y z
N LEU A 1 -1.66 0.95 -9.84
CA LEU A 1 -2.42 0.36 -8.73
C LEU A 1 -2.77 1.51 -7.83
N ASP A 2 -4.05 1.84 -7.75
CA ASP A 2 -4.49 3.04 -7.06
C ASP A 2 -4.61 2.72 -5.58
N VAL A 3 -3.91 3.49 -4.75
CA VAL A 3 -3.86 3.25 -3.30
C VAL A 3 -4.10 4.56 -2.55
N ASP A 4 -5.06 4.57 -1.64
CA ASP A 4 -5.36 5.71 -0.77
C ASP A 4 -4.47 5.73 0.50
N ALA A 5 -3.72 4.65 0.74
CA ALA A 5 -2.81 4.51 1.86
C ALA A 5 -1.48 5.24 1.64
N GLN A 6 -1.42 6.52 2.05
CA GLN A 6 -0.17 7.32 2.07
C GLN A 6 0.99 6.61 2.78
N PHE A 7 0.69 5.82 3.81
CA PHE A 7 1.70 5.09 4.57
C PHE A 7 2.33 3.98 3.71
N LEU A 8 1.56 3.28 2.88
CA LEU A 8 2.05 2.20 2.02
C LEU A 8 3.03 2.73 0.97
N THR A 9 2.70 3.86 0.33
CA THR A 9 3.60 4.51 -0.63
C THR A 9 4.94 4.85 0.03
N LYS A 10 4.91 5.46 1.22
CA LYS A 10 6.14 5.81 1.96
C LYS A 10 6.95 4.58 2.36
N MET A 11 6.29 3.48 2.74
CA MET A 11 6.94 2.21 3.11
C MET A 11 7.65 1.54 1.95
N ILE A 12 7.10 1.62 0.74
CA ILE A 12 7.70 1.02 -0.46
C ILE A 12 8.92 1.85 -0.92
N TYR A 13 8.82 3.17 -0.89
CA TYR A 13 9.92 4.06 -1.31
C TYR A 13 11.02 4.24 -0.24
N ASN A 14 10.69 4.10 1.04
CA ASN A 14 11.64 4.23 2.14
C ASN A 14 11.31 3.19 3.24
N PRO A 15 11.85 1.97 3.12
CA PRO A 15 11.47 0.82 3.95
C PRO A 15 12.13 0.80 5.33
N ASP A 16 12.29 1.97 5.97
CA ASP A 16 12.75 2.05 7.35
C ASP A 16 11.57 1.83 8.31
N LEU A 17 11.37 0.57 8.68
CA LEU A 17 10.20 0.11 9.43
C LEU A 17 10.59 -0.57 10.74
N PRO A 18 9.95 -0.21 11.86
CA PRO A 18 10.35 -0.68 13.18
C PRO A 18 9.92 -2.14 13.48
N ASN A 19 9.20 -2.81 12.57
CA ASN A 19 8.70 -4.18 12.82
C ASN A 19 9.02 -5.14 11.66
N ALA A 20 9.40 -6.37 12.02
CA ALA A 20 9.78 -7.43 11.10
C ALA A 20 8.67 -7.88 10.12
N PRO A 21 7.40 -8.07 10.52
CA PRO A 21 6.35 -8.46 9.56
C PRO A 21 6.07 -7.41 8.47
N MET A 22 6.10 -6.12 8.80
CA MET A 22 5.93 -5.03 7.83
C MET A 22 7.10 -5.01 6.85
N THR A 23 8.34 -5.16 7.30
CA THR A 23 9.51 -5.24 6.41
C THR A 23 9.40 -6.43 5.45
N ARG A 24 8.95 -7.59 5.91
CA ARG A 24 8.73 -8.77 5.04
C ARG A 24 7.65 -8.53 3.99
N LEU A 25 6.55 -7.89 4.36
CA LEU A 25 5.47 -7.57 3.44
C LEU A 25 5.93 -6.59 2.37
N VAL A 26 6.70 -5.55 2.74
CA VAL A 26 7.28 -4.59 1.78
C VAL A 26 8.26 -5.29 0.84
N LEU A 27 9.17 -6.13 1.36
CA LEU A 27 10.11 -6.88 0.53
C LEU A 27 9.42 -7.79 -0.48
N TYR A 28 8.33 -8.45 -0.07
CA TYR A 28 7.54 -9.28 -0.97
C TYR A 28 6.86 -8.47 -2.08
N ILE A 29 6.28 -7.30 -1.75
CA ILE A 29 5.68 -6.40 -2.73
C ILE A 29 6.73 -5.87 -3.71
N SER A 30 7.95 -5.58 -3.25
CA SER A 30 9.05 -5.10 -4.09
C SER A 30 9.58 -6.12 -5.11
N LEU A 31 9.17 -7.40 -5.04
CA LEU A 31 9.50 -8.40 -6.05
C LEU A 31 8.76 -8.18 -7.38
N PHE A 32 7.75 -7.31 -7.38
CA PHE A 32 6.91 -7.03 -8.52
C PHE A 32 7.09 -5.58 -8.97
N ASN A 33 6.91 -5.34 -10.27
CA ASN A 33 7.00 -4.01 -10.84
C ASN A 33 5.60 -3.38 -10.89
N PHE A 34 5.29 -2.49 -9.96
CA PHE A 34 4.02 -1.77 -9.90
C PHE A 34 4.25 -0.27 -10.05
N ASN A 35 3.37 0.40 -10.81
CA ASN A 35 3.21 1.84 -10.69
C ASN A 35 2.12 2.13 -9.65
N ILE A 36 2.45 2.87 -8.61
CA ILE A 36 1.52 3.19 -7.50
C ILE A 36 1.16 4.66 -7.61
N ASP A 37 -0.08 4.92 -7.98
CA ASP A 37 -0.62 6.26 -8.06
C ASP A 37 -1.50 6.53 -6.85
N ARG A 38 -1.31 7.68 -6.22
CA ARG A 38 -2.12 8.11 -5.09
C ARG A 38 -3.44 8.66 -5.61
N VAL A 39 -4.54 8.00 -5.27
CA VAL A 39 -5.89 8.43 -5.65
C VAL A 39 -6.71 8.69 -4.38
N PRO A 40 -7.54 9.76 -4.32
CA PRO A 40 -8.35 10.06 -3.15
C PRO A 40 -9.30 8.91 -2.78
N ALA A 41 -9.48 8.68 -1.46
CA ALA A 41 -10.39 7.71 -0.85
C ALA A 41 -11.77 7.58 -1.51
N ALA A 42 -12.33 8.70 -1.98
CA ALA A 42 -13.62 8.76 -2.67
C ALA A 42 -13.67 7.86 -3.93
N SER A 43 -12.52 7.56 -4.55
CA SER A 43 -12.43 6.69 -5.72
C SER A 43 -12.29 5.20 -5.35
N HIS A 44 -12.09 4.88 -4.07
CA HIS A 44 -11.92 3.51 -3.57
C HIS A 44 -13.11 2.99 -2.74
N LEU A 45 -14.26 3.66 -2.79
CA LEU A 45 -15.45 3.29 -2.02
C LEU A 45 -15.90 1.84 -2.25
N ALA A 46 -15.72 1.29 -3.46
CA ALA A 46 -16.07 -0.10 -3.75
C ALA A 46 -15.12 -1.10 -3.06
N ALA A 47 -13.81 -0.85 -3.09
CA ALA A 47 -12.81 -1.69 -2.42
C ALA A 47 -12.88 -1.56 -0.90
N ASP A 48 -13.07 -0.33 -0.40
CA ASP A 48 -13.29 -0.05 1.02
C ASP A 48 -14.59 -0.69 1.53
N GLY A 49 -15.65 -0.64 0.72
CA GLY A 49 -16.91 -1.34 1.00
C GLY A 49 -16.77 -2.87 1.09
N LEU A 50 -15.86 -3.46 0.29
CA LEU A 50 -15.54 -4.89 0.35
C LEU A 50 -14.70 -5.26 1.58
N SER A 51 -13.74 -4.42 1.98
CA SER A 51 -12.88 -4.62 3.15
C SER A 51 -13.66 -4.62 4.47
N ARG A 52 -14.79 -3.91 4.51
CA ARG A 52 -15.61 -3.73 5.72
C ARG A 52 -16.70 -4.80 5.90
N ARG A 53 -16.81 -5.78 4.99
CA ARG A 53 -17.75 -6.91 5.10
C ARG A 53 -17.05 -8.12 5.68
#